data_AF-A0A0Q8VVL3-F1
#
_entry.id   AF-A0A0Q8VVL3-F1
#
_cell.length_a   1.000
_cell.length_b   1.000
_cell.length_c   1.000
_cell.angle_alpha   90.00
_cell.angle_beta   90.00
_cell.angle_gamma   90.00
#
_symmetry.space_group_name_H-M   'P 1'
#
loop_
_entity.id
_entity.type
_entity.pdbx_description
1 polymer ?
#
loop_
_entity_poly.entity_id
_entity_poly.type
_entity_poly.pdbx_seq_one_letter_code
_entity_poly.pdbx_strand_id
1 'polypeptide(L)' 'MTPHIPDPTGAEADDLAAVVALRELADRLEDATVERAMRAGWSWTQVAEALGVTRQAVHKKHHRRLELAGIELRRRNA' A
#
# COMPACT_ATOMS: atom_id res chain seq x y z
N MET A 1 -19.80 -18.72 -34.19
CA MET A 1 -19.74 -19.33 -32.85
C MET A 1 -19.47 -18.20 -31.87
N THR A 2 -20.51 -17.64 -31.28
CA THR A 2 -20.37 -16.55 -30.30
C THR A 2 -19.75 -17.15 -29.05
N PRO A 3 -18.60 -16.67 -28.55
CA PRO A 3 -18.03 -17.21 -27.32
C PRO A 3 -19.04 -16.97 -26.18
N HIS A 4 -19.46 -18.04 -25.52
CA HIS A 4 -20.20 -17.95 -24.27
C HIS A 4 -19.22 -17.43 -23.22
N ILE A 5 -19.27 -16.14 -22.95
CA ILE A 5 -18.59 -15.56 -21.79
C ILE A 5 -19.41 -16.06 -20.58
N PRO A 6 -18.84 -16.90 -19.71
CA PRO A 6 -19.56 -17.33 -18.51
C PRO A 6 -19.94 -16.10 -17.69
N ASP A 7 -21.17 -16.07 -17.18
CA ASP A 7 -21.59 -15.03 -16.25
C ASP A 7 -20.61 -14.99 -15.07
N PRO A 8 -20.19 -13.81 -14.59
CA PRO A 8 -19.14 -13.64 -13.58
C PRO A 8 -19.63 -14.02 -12.17
N THR A 9 -20.42 -15.08 -12.06
CA THR A 9 -21.01 -15.60 -10.83
C THR A 9 -20.57 -17.05 -10.67
N GLY A 10 -19.86 -17.36 -9.57
CA GLY A 10 -19.29 -18.68 -9.34
C GLY A 10 -18.00 -18.62 -8.51
N ALA A 11 -17.35 -19.76 -8.32
CA ALA A 11 -16.13 -19.86 -7.51
C ALA A 11 -15.00 -18.93 -7.99
N GLU A 12 -14.89 -18.69 -9.30
CA GLU A 12 -13.91 -17.76 -9.87
C GLU A 12 -14.17 -16.30 -9.45
N ALA A 13 -15.44 -15.92 -9.29
CA ALA A 13 -15.80 -14.59 -8.81
C ALA A 13 -15.49 -14.44 -7.32
N ASP A 14 -15.73 -15.49 -6.53
CA ASP A 14 -15.37 -15.55 -5.11
C ASP A 14 -13.85 -15.50 -4.91
N ASP A 15 -13.08 -16.21 -5.74
CA ASP A 15 -11.61 -16.18 -5.73
C ASP A 15 -11.09 -14.78 -6.05
N LEU A 16 -11.66 -14.11 -7.06
CA LEU A 16 -11.30 -12.72 -7.39
C LEU A 16 -11.67 -11.75 -6.26
N ALA A 17 -12.82 -11.95 -5.60
CA ALA A 17 -13.21 -11.17 -4.43
C ALA A 17 -12.25 -11.38 -3.25
N ALA A 18 -11.79 -12.62 -3.02
CA ALA A 18 -10.78 -12.93 -2.01
C ALA A 18 -9.43 -12.25 -2.33
N VAL A 19 -9.00 -12.25 -3.59
CA VAL A 19 -7.79 -11.53 -4.03
C VAL A 19 -7.92 -10.02 -3.77
N VAL A 20 -9.08 -9.43 -4.04
CA VAL A 20 -9.34 -8.01 -3.73
C VAL A 20 -9.25 -7.76 -2.23
N ALA A 21 -9.93 -8.57 -1.41
CA ALA A 21 -9.91 -8.42 0.05
C ALA A 21 -8.49 -8.54 0.64
N LEU A 22 -7.67 -9.45 0.09
CA LEU A 22 -6.26 -9.60 0.50
C LEU A 22 -5.42 -8.38 0.13
N ARG A 23 -5.64 -7.79 -1.05
CA ARG A 23 -4.95 -6.55 -1.47
C ARG A 23 -5.34 -5.37 -0.56
N GLU A 24 -6.61 -5.22 -0.25
CA GLU A 24 -7.09 -4.18 0.67
C GLU A 24 -6.53 -4.36 2.09
N LEU A 25 -6.41 -5.60 2.57
CA LEU A 25 -5.77 -5.88 3.84
C LEU A 25 -4.28 -5.55 3.79
N ALA A 26 -3.58 -5.94 2.73
CA ALA A 26 -2.16 -5.64 2.54
C ALA A 26 -1.92 -4.13 2.51
N ASP A 27 -2.74 -3.36 1.80
CA ASP A 27 -2.64 -1.91 1.73
C ASP A 27 -2.83 -1.25 3.11
N ARG A 28 -3.81 -1.70 3.89
CA ARG A 28 -4.02 -1.19 5.27
C ARG A 28 -2.87 -1.52 6.20
N LEU A 29 -2.31 -2.73 6.10
CA LEU A 29 -1.15 -3.15 6.90
C LEU A 29 0.11 -2.36 6.51
N GLU A 30 0.32 -2.13 5.22
CA GLU A 30 1.39 -1.28 4.71
C GLU A 30 1.24 0.14 5.26
N ASP A 31 0.06 0.74 5.14
CA ASP A 31 -0.23 2.08 5.66
C ASP A 31 0.10 2.22 7.15
N ALA A 32 -0.42 1.32 7.98
CA ALA A 32 -0.19 1.33 9.42
C ALA A 32 1.30 1.14 9.77
N THR A 33 2.00 0.29 9.01
CA THR A 33 3.42 -0.01 9.26
C THR A 33 4.32 1.13 8.82
N VAL A 34 4.06 1.75 7.67
CA VAL A 34 4.77 2.95 7.20
C VAL A 34 4.61 4.07 8.20
N GLU A 35 3.38 4.31 8.67
CA GLU A 35 3.11 5.32 9.70
C GLU A 35 3.89 5.07 10.99
N ARG A 36 3.87 3.84 11.51
CA ARG A 36 4.66 3.46 12.68
C ARG A 36 6.15 3.67 12.46
N ALA A 37 6.69 3.31 11.30
CA ALA A 37 8.11 3.48 10.97
C ALA A 37 8.50 4.97 10.93
N MET A 38 7.67 5.80 10.30
CA MET A 38 7.90 7.25 10.24
C MET A 38 7.84 7.90 11.62
N ARG A 39 6.90 7.50 12.48
CA ARG A 39 6.85 7.93 13.90
C ARG A 39 8.07 7.45 14.69
N ALA A 40 8.62 6.29 14.36
CA ALA A 40 9.86 5.77 14.93
C ALA A 40 11.13 6.45 14.37
N GLY A 41 10.99 7.47 13.51
CA GLY A 41 12.11 8.26 12.99
C GLY A 41 12.86 7.62 11.82
N TRP A 42 12.29 6.60 11.18
CA TRP A 42 12.85 6.02 9.96
C TRP A 42 12.88 7.06 8.84
N SER A 43 13.84 6.93 7.93
CA SER A 43 13.85 7.70 6.68
C SER A 43 12.99 7.01 5.61
N TRP A 44 12.53 7.78 4.63
CA TRP A 44 11.84 7.25 3.46
C TRP A 44 12.64 6.17 2.72
N THR A 45 13.97 6.26 2.71
CA THR A 45 14.83 5.25 2.09
C THR A 45 14.78 3.93 2.85
N GLN A 46 14.86 3.96 4.18
CA GLN A 46 14.77 2.75 5.01
C GLN A 46 13.42 2.05 4.88
N VAL A 47 12.33 2.82 4.80
CA VAL A 47 11.00 2.25 4.56
C VAL A 47 10.90 1.63 3.17
N ALA A 48 11.44 2.30 2.13
CA ALA A 48 11.43 1.79 0.77
C ALA A 48 12.22 0.48 0.63
N GLU A 49 13.42 0.42 1.23
CA GLU A 49 14.25 -0.78 1.29
C GLU A 49 13.51 -1.95 1.96
N ALA A 50 12.87 -1.70 3.11
CA ALA A 50 12.11 -2.73 3.83
C ALA A 50 10.89 -3.25 3.05
N LEU A 51 10.26 -2.39 2.24
CA LEU A 51 9.12 -2.76 1.38
C LEU A 51 9.55 -3.32 0.01
N GLY A 52 10.84 -3.29 -0.33
CA GLY A 52 11.34 -3.72 -1.64
C GLY A 52 10.88 -2.83 -2.79
N VAL A 53 10.61 -1.55 -2.53
CA VAL A 53 10.15 -0.57 -3.53
C VAL A 53 11.10 0.61 -3.62
N THR A 54 10.89 1.49 -4.61
CA THR A 54 11.70 2.71 -4.71
C THR A 54 11.23 3.76 -3.70
N ARG A 55 12.16 4.62 -3.25
CA ARG A 55 11.85 5.77 -2.39
C ARG A 55 10.74 6.66 -2.97
N GLN A 56 10.74 6.85 -4.28
CA GLN A 56 9.73 7.67 -4.96
C GLN A 56 8.35 7.02 -4.92
N ALA A 57 8.26 5.70 -5.10
CA ALA A 57 7.00 4.97 -5.04
C ALA A 57 6.35 5.05 -3.65
N VAL A 58 7.11 4.75 -2.59
CA VAL A 58 6.58 4.83 -1.21
C VAL A 58 6.23 6.26 -0.82
N HIS A 59 7.06 7.24 -1.19
CA HIS A 59 6.78 8.64 -0.91
C HIS A 59 5.50 9.10 -1.61
N LYS A 60 5.35 8.79 -2.91
CA LYS A 60 4.15 9.14 -3.68
C LYS A 60 2.88 8.52 -3.09
N LYS A 61 2.95 7.27 -2.62
CA LYS A 61 1.80 6.56 -2.03
C LYS A 61 1.42 7.13 -0.65
N HIS A 62 2.41 7.40 0.21
CA HIS A 62 2.15 7.62 1.64
C HIS A 62 2.25 9.07 2.12
N HIS A 63 2.98 9.96 1.43
CA HIS A 63 3.26 11.33 1.93
C HIS A 63 2.00 12.10 2.34
N ARG A 64 1.00 12.16 1.45
CA ARG A 64 -0.23 12.92 1.71
C ARG A 64 -1.02 12.38 2.90
N ARG A 65 -1.08 11.05 3.06
CA ARG A 65 -1.78 10.40 4.18
C ARG A 65 -1.10 10.72 5.52
N LEU A 66 0.23 10.67 5.55
CA LEU A 66 0.99 10.96 6.77
C LEU A 66 0.96 12.45 7.15
N GLU A 67 0.93 13.34 6.16
CA GLU A 67 0.73 14.77 6.36
C GLU A 67 -0.64 15.04 7.02
N LEU A 68 -1.71 14.40 6.52
CA LEU A 68 -3.04 14.48 7.12
C LEU A 68 -3.09 13.86 8.53
N ALA A 69 -2.27 12.85 8.81
CA ALA A 69 -2.13 12.24 10.12
C ALA A 69 -1.28 13.08 11.10
N GLY A 70 -0.79 14.26 10.70
CA GLY A 70 -0.01 15.17 11.55
C GLY A 70 1.38 14.64 11.90
N ILE A 71 1.91 13.68 11.13
CA ILE A 71 3.26 13.16 11.35
C ILE A 71 4.23 14.17 10.76
N GLU A 72 5.05 14.79 11.61
CA GLU A 72 6.14 15.62 11.13
C GLU A 72 7.14 14.77 10.35
N LEU A 73 6.98 14.77 9.03
CA LEU A 73 7.87 14.13 8.10
C LEU A 73 9.18 14.91 8.11
N ARG A 74 10.07 14.55 9.04
CA ARG A 74 11.36 15.21 9.25
C ARG A 74 12.07 15.38 7.91
N ARG A 75 12.13 16.61 7.38
CA ARG A 75 13.02 16.98 6.29
C ARG A 75 14.44 16.88 6.84
N ARG A 76 15.02 15.69 6.83
CA ARG A 76 16.47 15.58 6.99
C ARG A 76 17.07 16.19 5.72
N ASN A 77 17.48 17.45 5.84
CA ASN A 77 18.50 18.02 4.97
C ASN A 77 19.68 17.04 5.00
N ALA A 78 20.01 16.52 3.82
CA ALA A 78 21.28 15.83 3.59
C ALA A 78 22.42 16.85 3.65
#